data_AF-A0A2I1CC43-F1
#
_entry.id   AF-A0A2I1CC43-F1
#
_cell.length_a   1.000
_cell.length_b   1.000
_cell.length_c   1.000
_cell.angle_alpha   90.00
_cell.angle_beta   90.00
_cell.angle_gamma   90.00
#
_symmetry.space_group_name_H-M   'P 1'
#
loop_
_entity.id
_entity.type
_entity.pdbx_description
1 polymer ?
#
loop_
_entity_poly.entity_id
_entity_poly.type
_entity_poly.pdbx_seq_one_letter_code
_entity_poly.pdbx_strand_id
1 'polypeptide(L)'
;MAQYPDFIVPPHLAQYNVPLPEFAASKPHLTDFVVGGLVYSHSVEKDDDAAESTSEEPVTRVLLLQRAATDSYPGHWEGAGGMCERTDATLLAGVAREVFEETGLHVSKFVDLIAIDEWSRILRDELHRVAKFTFLVEVHEASGKAGVPSEDVVVGVAPERWEDGVKLEQAEHQAFEWAIEEEVRESLESQGKYKFLKDQGWNLLKGFELLRRTTSAEGSRG
;
A
#
# COMPACT_ATOMS: atom_id res chain seq x y z
N MET A 1 19.98 -12.91 1.04
CA MET A 1 18.62 -12.49 0.68
C MET A 1 18.04 -11.86 1.93
N ALA A 2 17.54 -10.62 1.83
CA ALA A 2 16.88 -10.00 2.97
C ALA A 2 15.70 -10.88 3.38
N GLN A 3 15.62 -11.22 4.68
CA GLN A 3 14.55 -12.03 5.21
C GLN A 3 13.49 -11.08 5.76
N TYR A 4 12.42 -10.88 5.00
CA TYR A 4 11.28 -10.09 5.48
C TYR A 4 10.53 -10.87 6.58
N PRO A 5 9.90 -10.18 7.54
CA PRO A 5 9.02 -10.83 8.51
C PRO A 5 7.92 -11.63 7.81
N ASP A 6 7.51 -12.74 8.42
CA ASP A 6 6.40 -13.53 7.90
C ASP A 6 5.10 -12.70 7.87
N PHE A 7 4.28 -12.95 6.84
CA PHE A 7 2.95 -12.38 6.69
C PHE A 7 1.87 -13.47 6.60
N ILE A 8 0.66 -13.13 7.02
CA ILE A 8 -0.50 -14.02 6.96
C ILE A 8 -1.20 -13.87 5.59
N VAL A 9 -1.51 -15.00 4.95
CA VAL A 9 -2.28 -15.05 3.69
C VAL A 9 -3.61 -15.76 3.93
N PRO A 10 -4.77 -15.08 3.75
CA PRO A 10 -6.06 -15.70 3.88
C PRO A 10 -6.33 -16.67 2.70
N PRO A 11 -7.13 -17.74 2.90
CA PRO A 11 -7.31 -18.78 1.88
C PRO A 11 -7.76 -18.28 0.50
N HIS A 12 -8.58 -17.23 0.45
CA HIS A 12 -9.07 -16.67 -0.82
C HIS A 12 -7.98 -15.98 -1.66
N LEU A 13 -6.84 -15.63 -1.05
CA LEU A 13 -5.67 -15.05 -1.72
C LEU A 13 -4.56 -16.08 -1.96
N ALA A 14 -4.75 -17.36 -1.61
CA ALA A 14 -3.72 -18.39 -1.73
C ALA A 14 -3.16 -18.52 -3.17
N GLN A 15 -3.99 -18.25 -4.19
CA GLN A 15 -3.57 -18.27 -5.59
C GLN A 15 -2.49 -17.23 -5.95
N TYR A 16 -2.32 -16.17 -5.14
CA TYR A 16 -1.28 -15.15 -5.33
C TYR A 16 0.00 -15.48 -4.56
N ASN A 17 -0.03 -16.47 -3.66
CA ASN A 17 1.09 -16.93 -2.85
C ASN A 17 1.69 -18.27 -3.34
N VAL A 18 1.53 -18.57 -4.63
CA VAL A 18 2.22 -19.69 -5.29
C VAL A 18 3.55 -19.21 -5.87
N PRO A 19 4.52 -20.11 -6.17
CA PRO A 19 5.78 -19.73 -6.80
C PRO A 19 5.56 -18.84 -8.02
N LEU A 20 6.29 -17.72 -8.11
CA LEU A 20 6.09 -16.73 -9.19
C LEU A 20 6.10 -17.34 -10.62
N PRO A 21 6.97 -18.31 -10.96
CA PRO A 21 6.91 -18.98 -12.27
C PRO A 21 5.60 -19.74 -12.52
N GLU A 22 5.01 -20.34 -11.48
CA GLU A 22 3.71 -21.03 -11.57
C GLU A 22 2.59 -20.01 -11.76
N PHE A 23 2.60 -18.91 -11.01
CA PHE A 23 1.66 -17.81 -11.19
C PHE A 23 1.74 -17.25 -12.62
N ALA A 24 2.94 -17.01 -13.13
CA ALA A 24 3.17 -16.55 -14.49
C ALA A 24 2.63 -17.53 -15.54
N ALA A 25 2.88 -18.83 -15.37
CA ALA A 25 2.37 -19.88 -16.23
C ALA A 25 0.83 -19.94 -16.25
N SER A 26 0.15 -19.55 -15.16
CA SER A 26 -1.31 -19.45 -15.10
C SER A 26 -1.89 -18.27 -15.91
N LYS A 27 -1.05 -17.30 -16.31
CA LYS A 27 -1.44 -16.08 -17.05
C LYS A 27 -0.54 -15.86 -18.27
N PRO A 28 -0.54 -16.78 -19.25
CA PRO A 28 0.39 -16.72 -20.39
C PRO A 28 0.17 -15.53 -21.33
N HIS A 29 -0.93 -14.78 -21.17
CA HIS A 29 -1.21 -13.58 -21.95
C HIS A 29 -0.53 -12.32 -21.35
N LEU A 30 0.03 -12.40 -20.14
CA LEU A 30 0.75 -11.31 -19.48
C LEU A 30 2.25 -11.54 -19.57
N THR A 31 3.00 -10.46 -19.77
CA THR A 31 4.47 -10.48 -19.84
C THR A 31 5.12 -9.92 -18.58
N ASP A 32 4.43 -9.01 -17.88
CA ASP A 32 4.97 -8.31 -16.72
C ASP A 32 3.91 -8.19 -15.62
N PHE A 33 4.35 -8.25 -14.37
CA PHE A 33 3.50 -8.13 -13.19
C PHE A 33 3.96 -6.95 -12.35
N VAL A 34 3.08 -5.98 -12.14
CA VAL A 34 3.28 -4.90 -11.16
C VAL A 34 2.49 -5.27 -9.91
N VAL A 35 3.04 -4.95 -8.75
CA VAL A 35 2.41 -5.24 -7.47
C VAL A 35 2.22 -3.95 -6.68
N GLY A 36 1.23 -3.92 -5.79
CA GLY A 36 1.03 -2.78 -4.91
C GLY A 36 0.36 -3.17 -3.60
N GLY A 37 0.75 -2.50 -2.52
CA GLY A 37 0.20 -2.68 -1.19
C GLY A 37 -0.35 -1.36 -0.68
N LEU A 38 -1.66 -1.31 -0.42
CA LEU A 38 -2.32 -0.17 0.20
C LEU A 38 -2.39 -0.37 1.70
N VAL A 39 -1.77 0.56 2.44
CA VAL A 39 -1.75 0.59 3.90
C VAL A 39 -2.74 1.66 4.36
N TYR A 40 -3.62 1.28 5.30
CA TYR A 40 -4.57 2.20 5.92
C TYR A 40 -4.31 2.30 7.42
N SER A 41 -4.38 3.52 7.95
CA SER A 41 -4.39 3.81 9.38
C SER A 41 -5.82 4.12 9.83
N HIS A 42 -6.14 3.73 11.06
CA HIS A 42 -7.34 4.13 11.77
C HIS A 42 -6.90 4.89 13.02
N SER A 43 -6.80 6.21 12.92
CA SER A 43 -6.34 7.05 14.03
C SER A 43 -7.42 8.03 14.46
N VAL A 44 -7.52 8.19 15.77
CA VAL A 44 -8.40 9.18 16.40
C VAL A 44 -7.71 10.54 16.31
N GLU A 45 -8.37 11.53 15.72
CA GLU A 45 -7.86 12.91 15.77
C GLU A 45 -7.94 13.40 17.21
N LYS A 46 -6.80 13.73 17.82
CA LYS A 46 -6.80 14.58 19.01
C LYS A 46 -6.76 16.01 18.51
N ASP A 47 -7.88 16.71 18.64
CA ASP A 47 -7.88 18.16 18.49
C ASP A 47 -7.03 18.75 19.63
N ASP A 48 -5.84 19.27 19.29
CA ASP A 48 -4.97 19.95 20.26
C ASP A 48 -5.58 21.28 20.77
N ASP A 49 -6.70 21.75 20.20
CA ASP A 49 -7.29 23.07 20.48
C ASP A 49 -8.80 23.08 20.82
N ALA A 50 -9.49 21.94 20.98
CA ALA A 50 -10.92 21.93 21.29
C ALA A 50 -11.21 21.42 22.71
N ALA A 51 -11.52 22.35 23.61
CA ALA A 51 -12.29 22.03 24.80
C ALA A 51 -13.69 21.52 24.38
N GLU A 52 -14.09 20.39 24.96
CA GLU A 52 -15.42 19.74 24.88
C GLU A 52 -15.66 18.75 23.71
N SER A 53 -15.26 17.50 23.96
CA SER A 53 -15.98 16.25 23.66
C SER A 53 -17.14 16.30 22.65
N THR A 54 -16.87 15.81 21.44
CA THR A 54 -17.87 15.14 20.60
C THR A 54 -17.25 13.83 20.11
N SER A 55 -17.93 12.70 20.34
CA SER A 55 -17.60 11.34 19.89
C SER A 55 -16.45 11.25 18.87
N GLU A 56 -15.26 10.87 19.35
CA GLU A 56 -14.06 10.77 18.51
C GLU A 56 -14.13 9.50 17.64
N GLU A 57 -14.82 9.59 16.50
CA GLU A 57 -14.85 8.49 15.53
C GLU A 57 -13.46 8.33 14.90
N PRO A 58 -12.89 7.11 14.84
CA PRO A 58 -11.59 6.88 14.23
C PRO A 58 -11.64 7.24 12.74
N VAL A 59 -10.74 8.12 12.31
CA VAL A 59 -10.64 8.53 10.91
C VAL A 59 -9.72 7.55 10.19
N THR A 60 -10.24 7.01 9.07
CA THR A 60 -9.47 6.11 8.22
C THR A 60 -8.66 6.92 7.22
N ARG A 61 -7.36 6.65 7.10
CA ARG A 61 -6.45 7.31 6.15
C ARG A 61 -5.66 6.29 5.35
N VAL A 62 -5.39 6.56 4.08
CA VAL A 62 -4.52 5.75 3.22
C VAL A 62 -3.15 6.40 3.11
N LEU A 63 -2.08 5.60 3.17
CA LEU A 63 -0.73 6.08 2.89
C LEU A 63 -0.55 6.31 1.39
N LEU A 64 -0.20 7.54 1.03
CA LEU A 64 0.19 7.94 -0.32
C LEU A 64 1.64 8.40 -0.35
N LEU A 65 2.34 8.02 -1.40
CA LEU A 65 3.72 8.42 -1.71
C LEU A 65 3.70 9.31 -2.94
N GLN A 66 4.42 10.43 -2.89
CA GLN A 66 4.60 11.32 -4.02
C GLN A 66 5.87 10.96 -4.79
N ARG A 67 5.70 10.64 -6.07
CA ARG A 67 6.80 10.33 -6.98
C ARG A 67 7.77 11.50 -7.10
N ALA A 68 9.07 11.21 -7.00
CA ALA A 68 10.14 12.19 -7.02
C ALA A 68 10.21 12.94 -8.35
N ALA A 69 10.77 14.16 -8.32
CA ALA A 69 10.96 14.98 -9.52
C ALA A 69 11.80 14.31 -10.61
N THR A 70 12.68 13.39 -10.22
CA THR A 70 13.59 12.63 -11.10
C THR A 70 12.99 11.34 -11.64
N ASP A 71 11.84 10.91 -11.12
CA ASP A 71 11.19 9.68 -11.53
C ASP A 71 10.24 9.92 -12.72
N SER A 72 9.75 8.84 -13.33
CA SER A 72 8.64 8.89 -14.27
C SER A 72 7.39 9.44 -13.59
N TYR A 73 6.57 10.20 -14.33
CA TYR A 73 5.38 10.87 -13.79
C TYR A 73 5.63 11.69 -12.49
N PRO A 74 6.55 12.67 -12.50
CA PRO A 74 6.86 13.49 -11.33
C PRO A 74 5.64 14.07 -10.63
N GLY A 75 5.66 14.07 -9.29
CA GLY A 75 4.65 14.72 -8.45
C GLY A 75 3.29 14.03 -8.42
N HIS A 76 3.13 12.88 -9.10
CA HIS A 76 1.92 12.06 -8.94
C HIS A 76 1.98 11.30 -7.61
N TRP A 77 0.80 11.03 -7.08
CA TRP A 77 0.62 10.30 -5.83
C TRP A 77 0.13 8.88 -6.12
N GLU A 78 0.61 7.94 -5.32
CA GLU A 78 0.25 6.52 -5.42
C GLU A 78 0.41 5.81 -4.07
N GLY A 79 -0.13 4.61 -3.94
CA GLY A 79 0.28 3.71 -2.85
C GLY A 79 1.55 2.95 -3.23
N ALA A 80 2.16 2.30 -2.25
CA ALA A 80 3.42 1.59 -2.46
C ALA A 80 3.30 0.49 -3.52
N GLY A 81 4.30 0.36 -4.39
CA GLY A 81 4.32 -0.71 -5.37
C GLY A 81 5.18 -0.47 -6.61
N GLY A 82 5.84 -1.55 -7.04
CA GLY A 82 6.71 -1.57 -8.20
C GLY A 82 6.55 -2.85 -9.03
N MET A 83 7.56 -3.10 -9.87
CA MET A 83 7.61 -4.29 -10.71
C MET A 83 7.95 -5.51 -9.86
N CYS A 84 7.19 -6.59 -10.01
CA CYS A 84 7.57 -7.86 -9.41
C CYS A 84 8.90 -8.35 -10.01
N GLU A 85 9.87 -8.61 -9.15
CA GLU A 85 11.18 -9.11 -9.55
C GLU A 85 11.13 -10.60 -9.83
N ARG A 86 12.00 -11.07 -10.74
CA ARG A 86 12.17 -12.50 -10.99
C ARG A 86 12.68 -13.29 -9.78
N THR A 87 13.24 -12.58 -8.81
CA THR A 87 13.76 -13.06 -7.52
C THR A 87 12.68 -13.14 -6.45
N ASP A 88 11.52 -12.52 -6.65
CA ASP A 88 10.40 -12.63 -5.71
C ASP A 88 9.88 -14.07 -5.68
N ALA A 89 9.71 -14.61 -4.46
CA ALA A 89 9.26 -15.99 -4.30
C ALA A 89 7.83 -16.18 -4.80
N THR A 90 6.96 -15.21 -4.54
CA THR A 90 5.53 -15.17 -4.91
C THR A 90 5.14 -13.74 -5.26
N LEU A 91 3.95 -13.55 -5.83
CA LEU A 91 3.44 -12.19 -6.09
C LEU A 91 3.29 -11.39 -4.79
N LEU A 92 2.82 -12.03 -3.72
CA LEU A 92 2.66 -11.40 -2.41
C LEU A 92 4.00 -11.08 -1.74
N ALA A 93 5.04 -11.89 -1.96
CA ALA A 93 6.38 -11.56 -1.51
C ALA A 93 6.90 -10.28 -2.18
N GLY A 94 6.61 -10.09 -3.48
CA GLY A 94 6.88 -8.84 -4.18
C GLY A 94 6.16 -7.65 -3.56
N VAL A 95 4.86 -7.78 -3.22
CA VAL A 95 4.13 -6.70 -2.52
C VAL A 95 4.81 -6.34 -1.20
N ALA A 96 5.18 -7.34 -0.39
CA ALA A 96 5.82 -7.11 0.90
C ALA A 96 7.19 -6.42 0.77
N ARG A 97 7.97 -6.79 -0.26
CA ARG A 97 9.23 -6.13 -0.60
C ARG A 97 9.01 -4.65 -0.96
N GLU A 98 8.13 -4.36 -1.92
CA GLU A 98 7.87 -2.99 -2.38
C GLU A 98 7.37 -2.09 -1.24
N VAL A 99 6.43 -2.60 -0.42
CA VAL A 99 5.96 -1.85 0.77
C VAL A 99 7.13 -1.53 1.70
N PHE A 100 8.02 -2.49 1.96
CA PHE A 100 9.18 -2.25 2.81
C PHE A 100 10.18 -1.27 2.19
N GLU A 101 10.54 -1.46 0.92
CA GLU A 101 11.52 -0.62 0.22
C GLU A 101 11.06 0.84 0.14
N GLU A 102 9.79 1.07 -0.20
CA GLU A 102 9.28 2.43 -0.43
C GLU A 102 8.77 3.14 0.83
N THR A 103 8.47 2.40 1.92
CA THR A 103 7.85 2.97 3.13
C THR A 103 8.55 2.62 4.44
N GLY A 104 9.44 1.62 4.44
CA GLY A 104 10.04 1.06 5.65
C GLY A 104 9.09 0.22 6.52
N LEU A 105 7.82 0.07 6.13
CA LEU A 105 6.82 -0.70 6.87
C LEU A 105 6.86 -2.18 6.49
N HIS A 106 6.49 -3.06 7.42
CA HIS A 106 6.52 -4.51 7.19
C HIS A 106 5.11 -5.08 7.11
N VAL A 107 4.74 -5.65 5.97
CA VAL A 107 3.46 -6.34 5.82
C VAL A 107 3.34 -7.47 6.84
N SER A 108 2.23 -7.46 7.59
CA SER A 108 1.89 -8.49 8.58
C SER A 108 0.79 -9.42 8.08
N LYS A 109 -0.12 -8.92 7.24
CA LYS A 109 -1.23 -9.69 6.69
C LYS A 109 -1.76 -9.08 5.40
N PHE A 110 -2.08 -9.95 4.45
CA PHE A 110 -2.90 -9.59 3.30
C PHE A 110 -4.37 -9.69 3.67
N VAL A 111 -5.15 -8.64 3.40
CA VAL A 111 -6.56 -8.59 3.75
C VAL A 111 -7.42 -9.04 2.57
N ASP A 112 -7.28 -8.37 1.43
CA ASP A 112 -8.04 -8.66 0.20
C ASP A 112 -7.30 -8.11 -1.04
N LEU A 113 -7.73 -8.54 -2.23
CA LEU A 113 -7.35 -7.95 -3.51
C LEU A 113 -8.29 -6.79 -3.83
N ILE A 114 -7.74 -5.60 -4.06
CA ILE A 114 -8.50 -4.39 -4.36
C ILE A 114 -8.79 -4.29 -5.86
N ALA A 115 -7.78 -4.52 -6.70
CA ALA A 115 -7.90 -4.33 -8.14
C ALA A 115 -6.84 -5.11 -8.93
N ILE A 116 -7.21 -5.40 -10.18
CA ILE A 116 -6.29 -5.84 -11.23
C ILE A 116 -6.44 -4.86 -12.39
N ASP A 117 -5.41 -4.07 -12.65
CA ASP A 117 -5.38 -3.12 -13.76
C ASP A 117 -4.49 -3.67 -14.88
N GLU A 118 -5.03 -3.88 -16.07
CA GLU A 118 -4.27 -4.38 -17.22
C GLU A 118 -4.05 -3.29 -18.28
N TRP A 119 -2.84 -3.23 -18.83
CA TRP A 119 -2.54 -2.36 -19.96
C TRP A 119 -1.47 -2.96 -20.87
N SER A 120 -1.35 -2.40 -22.07
CA SER A 120 -0.27 -2.72 -22.99
C SER A 120 0.65 -1.52 -23.16
N ARG A 121 1.95 -1.75 -23.28
CA ARG A 121 2.94 -0.73 -23.65
C ARG A 121 3.95 -1.32 -24.62
N ILE A 122 4.52 -0.47 -25.48
CA ILE A 122 5.65 -0.85 -26.32
C ILE A 122 6.91 -0.35 -25.65
N LEU A 123 7.86 -1.24 -25.39
CA LEU A 123 9.17 -0.91 -24.85
C LEU A 123 10.22 -1.62 -25.70
N ARG A 124 11.18 -0.88 -26.24
CA ARG A 124 12.25 -1.44 -27.11
C ARG A 124 11.69 -2.29 -28.27
N ASP A 125 10.65 -1.80 -28.92
CA ASP A 125 9.93 -2.46 -30.03
C ASP A 125 9.23 -3.79 -29.67
N GLU A 126 9.15 -4.14 -28.39
CA GLU A 126 8.43 -5.30 -27.89
C GLU A 126 7.10 -4.90 -27.23
N LEU A 127 6.05 -5.69 -27.46
CA LEU A 127 4.75 -5.50 -26.82
C LEU A 127 4.76 -6.13 -25.43
N HIS A 128 4.68 -5.29 -24.40
CA HIS A 128 4.50 -5.69 -23.02
C HIS A 128 3.02 -5.62 -22.64
N ARG A 129 2.47 -6.72 -22.14
CA ARG A 129 1.12 -6.86 -21.56
C ARG A 129 1.26 -6.95 -20.05
N VAL A 130 0.96 -5.86 -19.39
CA VAL A 130 1.24 -5.66 -17.96
C VAL A 130 -0.07 -5.76 -17.17
N ALA A 131 -0.01 -6.41 -16.01
CA ALA A 131 -1.09 -6.35 -15.02
C ALA A 131 -0.54 -5.84 -13.67
N LYS A 132 -1.21 -4.86 -13.06
CA LYS A 132 -0.97 -4.43 -11.68
C LYS A 132 -1.96 -5.10 -10.75
N PHE A 133 -1.45 -5.80 -9.73
CA PHE A 133 -2.25 -6.38 -8.66
C PHE A 133 -2.09 -5.55 -7.39
N THR A 134 -3.16 -4.91 -6.96
CA THR A 134 -3.16 -4.03 -5.78
C THR A 134 -3.90 -4.70 -4.64
N PHE A 135 -3.25 -4.86 -3.50
CA PHE A 135 -3.79 -5.51 -2.32
C PHE A 135 -4.00 -4.55 -1.17
N LEU A 136 -5.00 -4.83 -0.34
CA LEU A 136 -5.12 -4.24 1.00
C LEU A 136 -4.23 -5.03 1.96
N VAL A 137 -3.38 -4.33 2.71
CA VAL A 137 -2.44 -4.96 3.65
C VAL A 137 -2.50 -4.32 5.04
N GLU A 138 -2.28 -5.13 6.06
CA GLU A 138 -1.95 -4.68 7.41
C GLU A 138 -0.42 -4.73 7.60
N VAL A 139 0.11 -3.90 8.48
CA VAL A 139 1.55 -3.81 8.77
C VAL A 139 1.84 -4.12 10.24
N HIS A 140 3.04 -4.62 10.54
CA HIS A 140 3.44 -4.99 11.90
C HIS A 140 3.48 -3.78 12.83
N GLU A 141 3.89 -2.63 12.31
CA GLU A 141 4.02 -1.36 13.02
C GLU A 141 2.68 -0.90 13.64
N ALA A 142 1.56 -1.15 12.97
CA ALA A 142 0.22 -0.80 13.45
C ALA A 142 -0.25 -1.62 14.67
N SER A 143 0.35 -2.79 14.91
CA SER A 143 -0.07 -3.69 16.00
C SER A 143 0.49 -3.31 17.38
N GLY A 144 1.31 -2.25 17.48
CA GLY A 144 2.01 -1.86 18.71
C GLY A 144 3.10 -2.84 19.15
N LYS A 145 3.31 -3.95 18.42
CA LYS A 145 4.44 -4.87 18.60
C LYS A 145 5.67 -4.37 17.84
N ALA A 146 6.08 -3.13 18.08
CA ALA A 146 7.32 -2.64 17.53
C ALA A 146 8.51 -3.30 18.25
N GLY A 147 9.35 -4.02 17.49
CA GLY A 147 10.75 -4.21 17.87
C GLY A 147 11.34 -5.59 17.60
N VAL A 148 11.59 -5.93 16.33
CA VAL A 148 12.96 -6.37 16.04
C VAL A 148 13.69 -5.09 15.62
N PRO A 149 14.57 -4.53 16.46
CA PRO A 149 15.41 -3.43 16.03
C PRO A 149 16.28 -3.97 14.89
N SER A 150 16.15 -3.38 13.70
CA SER A 150 17.30 -3.37 12.79
C SER A 150 18.42 -2.64 13.53
N GLU A 151 19.63 -3.18 13.54
CA GLU A 151 20.80 -2.63 14.22
C GLU A 151 21.16 -1.20 13.77
N ASP A 152 20.48 -0.67 12.75
CA ASP A 152 20.64 0.68 12.21
C ASP A 152 19.76 1.77 12.85
N VAL A 153 19.01 1.48 13.92
CA VAL A 153 18.30 2.54 14.66
C VAL A 153 19.30 3.32 15.51
N VAL A 154 19.77 4.44 14.95
CA VAL A 154 20.40 5.53 15.70
C VAL A 154 19.52 5.82 16.93
N VAL A 155 20.11 5.73 18.12
CA VAL A 155 19.45 6.02 19.40
C VAL A 155 18.84 7.43 19.33
N GLY A 156 17.52 7.48 19.15
CA GLY A 156 16.72 8.69 19.05
C GLY A 156 15.25 8.28 19.02
N VAL A 157 14.53 8.73 20.04
CA VAL A 157 13.07 8.60 20.32
C VAL A 157 12.24 7.88 19.22
N ALA A 158 11.66 6.72 19.55
CA ALA A 158 10.67 6.06 18.71
C ALA A 158 9.48 7.01 18.44
N PRO A 159 8.89 6.98 17.23
CA PRO A 159 7.79 7.88 16.91
C PRO A 159 6.59 7.63 17.84
N GLU A 160 5.88 8.69 18.20
CA GLU A 160 4.71 8.60 19.11
C GLU A 160 3.57 7.81 18.47
N ARG A 161 3.42 7.90 17.14
CA ARG A 161 2.50 7.10 16.34
C ARG A 161 3.27 6.34 15.27
N TRP A 162 2.84 5.13 14.94
CA TRP A 162 3.55 4.31 13.96
C TRP A 162 3.48 4.90 12.55
N GLU A 163 2.44 5.68 12.28
CA GLU A 163 2.21 6.43 11.04
C GLU A 163 3.33 7.43 10.73
N ASP A 164 4.00 7.94 11.78
CA ASP A 164 5.11 8.88 11.66
C ASP A 164 6.46 8.16 11.41
N GLY A 165 6.45 6.82 11.42
CA GLY A 165 7.61 5.96 11.19
C GLY A 165 7.91 5.63 9.73
N VAL A 166 7.14 6.19 8.77
CA VAL A 166 7.34 5.97 7.33
C VAL A 166 8.71 6.50 6.88
N LYS A 167 9.45 5.66 6.14
CA LYS A 167 10.75 5.96 5.55
C LYS A 167 10.69 5.79 4.04
N LEU A 168 10.78 6.90 3.32
CA LEU A 168 10.73 6.91 1.87
C LEU A 168 12.03 6.44 1.22
N GLU A 169 11.91 5.67 0.13
CA GLU A 169 12.99 5.51 -0.83
C GLU A 169 13.16 6.81 -1.62
N GLN A 170 14.19 7.58 -1.29
CA GLN A 170 14.39 8.94 -1.83
C GLN A 170 14.68 8.97 -3.33
N ALA A 171 15.12 7.85 -3.93
CA ALA A 171 15.32 7.76 -5.36
C ALA A 171 13.98 7.80 -6.15
N GLU A 172 12.90 7.31 -5.54
CA GLU A 172 11.60 7.12 -6.19
C GLU A 172 10.53 8.08 -5.66
N HIS A 173 10.59 8.44 -4.36
CA HIS A 173 9.58 9.27 -3.71
C HIS A 173 10.19 10.44 -2.93
N GLN A 174 9.46 11.56 -2.89
CA GLN A 174 9.93 12.81 -2.28
C GLN A 174 9.07 13.31 -1.12
N ALA A 175 7.85 12.77 -0.97
CA ALA A 175 6.93 13.10 0.12
C ALA A 175 5.96 11.94 0.36
N PHE A 176 5.37 11.88 1.56
CA PHE A 176 4.27 10.97 1.87
C PHE A 176 3.18 11.73 2.63
N GLU A 177 1.95 11.24 2.53
CA GLU A 177 0.81 11.74 3.28
C GLU A 177 -0.17 10.63 3.64
N TRP A 178 -0.91 10.83 4.73
CA TRP A 178 -2.03 10.01 5.14
C TRP A 178 -3.33 10.68 4.73
N ALA A 179 -3.88 10.28 3.59
CA ALA A 179 -5.04 10.92 2.97
C ALA A 179 -6.37 10.32 3.46
N ILE A 180 -7.36 11.16 3.75
CA ILE A 180 -8.74 10.69 4.02
C ILE A 180 -9.49 10.40 2.71
N GLU A 181 -10.59 9.66 2.82
CA GLU A 181 -11.38 9.28 1.64
C GLU A 181 -11.94 10.50 0.88
N GLU A 182 -12.35 11.53 1.61
CA GLU A 182 -12.89 12.77 1.06
C GLU A 182 -11.86 13.49 0.19
N GLU A 183 -10.62 13.64 0.66
CA GLU A 183 -9.55 14.29 -0.12
C GLU A 183 -9.21 13.49 -1.39
N VAL A 184 -9.23 12.15 -1.31
CA VAL A 184 -9.04 11.27 -2.48
C VAL A 184 -10.17 11.46 -3.47
N ARG A 185 -11.42 11.48 -3.00
CA ARG A 185 -12.62 11.67 -3.84
C ARG A 185 -12.61 13.04 -4.53
N GLU A 186 -12.36 14.10 -3.78
CA GLU A 186 -12.26 15.45 -4.32
C GLU A 186 -11.16 15.56 -5.38
N SER A 187 -10.02 14.88 -5.17
CA SER A 187 -8.92 14.84 -6.13
C SER A 187 -9.23 14.09 -7.42
N LEU A 188 -10.21 13.17 -7.42
CA LEU A 188 -10.66 12.45 -8.62
C LEU A 188 -11.77 13.19 -9.36
N GLU A 189 -12.65 13.85 -8.63
CA GLU A 189 -13.81 14.56 -9.20
C GLU A 189 -13.49 15.98 -9.65
N SER A 190 -12.41 16.57 -9.12
CA SER A 190 -12.01 17.97 -9.33
C SER A 190 -10.47 18.15 -9.39
N GLN A 191 -9.99 19.40 -9.38
CA GLN A 191 -8.56 19.68 -9.15
C GLN A 191 -8.24 19.69 -7.65
N GLY A 192 -8.36 18.53 -7.00
CA GLY A 192 -7.99 18.37 -5.60
C GLY A 192 -6.47 18.26 -5.37
N LYS A 193 -6.10 17.93 -4.13
CA LYS A 193 -4.72 17.90 -3.64
C LYS A 193 -3.83 16.88 -4.35
N TYR A 194 -4.38 15.71 -4.68
CA TYR A 194 -3.62 14.57 -5.17
C TYR A 194 -3.77 14.38 -6.67
N LYS A 195 -2.64 14.25 -7.36
CA LYS A 195 -2.61 13.92 -8.79
C LYS A 195 -2.34 12.43 -8.99
N PHE A 196 -3.38 11.65 -9.31
CA PHE A 196 -3.25 10.20 -9.51
C PHE A 196 -2.95 9.82 -10.96
N LEU A 197 -2.32 8.67 -11.16
CA LEU A 197 -2.15 8.06 -12.47
C LEU A 197 -3.35 7.18 -12.82
N LYS A 198 -4.01 7.49 -13.94
CA LYS A 198 -5.12 6.69 -14.50
C LYS A 198 -6.15 6.35 -13.40
N ASP A 199 -6.49 5.06 -13.25
CA ASP A 199 -7.51 4.58 -12.33
C ASP A 199 -6.99 4.28 -10.92
N GLN A 200 -5.70 4.57 -10.62
CA GLN A 200 -5.10 4.24 -9.33
C GLN A 200 -5.83 4.92 -8.17
N GLY A 201 -6.28 6.16 -8.33
CA GLY A 201 -7.03 6.84 -7.27
C GLY A 201 -8.39 6.20 -6.98
N TRP A 202 -9.09 5.68 -8.00
CA TRP A 202 -10.35 4.95 -7.79
C TRP A 202 -10.14 3.65 -7.00
N ASN A 203 -8.97 3.01 -7.13
CA ASN A 203 -8.63 1.83 -6.35
C ASN A 203 -8.44 2.16 -4.86
N LEU A 204 -7.99 3.36 -4.51
CA LEU A 204 -7.95 3.82 -3.11
C LEU A 204 -9.36 3.90 -2.51
N LEU A 205 -10.35 4.42 -3.25
CA LEU A 205 -11.75 4.48 -2.80
C LEU A 205 -12.35 3.08 -2.58
N LYS A 206 -12.01 2.11 -3.43
CA LYS A 206 -12.39 0.69 -3.22
C LYS A 206 -11.82 0.14 -1.91
N GLY A 207 -10.57 0.49 -1.56
CA GLY A 207 -9.95 0.09 -0.29
C GLY A 207 -10.70 0.64 0.93
N PHE A 208 -11.10 1.91 0.92
CA PHE A 208 -11.96 2.49 1.97
C PHE A 208 -13.29 1.74 2.09
N GLU A 209 -13.92 1.39 0.97
CA GLU A 209 -15.17 0.62 0.96
C GLU A 209 -14.99 -0.79 1.55
N LEU A 210 -13.91 -1.49 1.19
CA LEU A 210 -13.60 -2.83 1.72
C LEU A 210 -13.40 -2.80 3.25
N LEU A 211 -12.70 -1.80 3.76
CA LEU A 211 -12.49 -1.62 5.20
C LEU A 211 -13.82 -1.40 5.93
N ARG A 212 -14.69 -0.52 5.43
CA ARG A 212 -16.03 -0.31 6.01
C ARG A 212 -16.84 -1.60 6.11
N ARG A 213 -16.83 -2.40 5.05
CA ARG A 213 -17.55 -3.69 5.01
C ARG A 213 -16.99 -4.67 6.04
N THR A 214 -15.67 -4.69 6.22
CA THR A 214 -15.00 -5.58 7.17
C THR A 214 -15.31 -5.19 8.62
N THR A 215 -15.18 -3.90 8.97
CA THR A 215 -15.52 -3.38 10.31
C THR A 215 -17.00 -3.62 10.66
N SER A 216 -17.90 -3.44 9.70
CA SER A 216 -19.34 -3.67 9.89
C SER A 216 -19.68 -5.16 10.09
N ALA A 217 -18.95 -6.05 9.41
CA ALA A 217 -19.12 -7.50 9.54
C ALA A 217 -18.59 -8.03 10.89
N GLU A 218 -17.55 -7.41 11.44
CA GLU A 218 -17.01 -7.75 12.76
C GLU A 218 -17.91 -7.26 13.90
N GLY A 219 -18.49 -6.05 13.78
CA GLY A 219 -19.44 -5.51 14.76
C GLY A 219 -20.79 -6.21 14.81
N SER A 220 -21.21 -6.91 13.75
CA SER A 220 -22.48 -7.67 13.72
C SER A 220 -22.39 -9.11 14.25
N ARG A 221 -21.18 -9.57 14.62
CA ARG A 221 -20.93 -10.88 15.24
C ARG A 221 -20.78 -10.83 16.77
N GLY A 222 -20.98 -9.66 17.38
CA GLY A 222 -20.94 -9.42 18.84
C GLY A 222 -22.28 -9.60 19.52
#